data_AF-A0AAV0XLV8-F1
#
_entry.id   AF-A0AAV0XLV8-F1
#
_cell.length_a   1.000
_cell.length_b   1.000
_cell.length_c   1.000
_cell.angle_alpha   90.00
_cell.angle_beta   90.00
_cell.angle_gamma   90.00
#
_symmetry.space_group_name_H-M   'P 1'
#
loop_
_entity.id
_entity.type
_entity.pdbx_description
1 polymer ?
#
loop_
_entity_poly.entity_id
_entity_poly.type
_entity_poly.pdbx_seq_one_letter_code
_entity_poly.pdbx_strand_id
1 'polypeptide(L)'
;MANNIPVRDPASKTSAAFKLFIENYGPYQPIDVEFIKINGRSFRTEWYSQFPWIEFSEHLQAAFCFNCRVFPSKNAEKTFTNVGFKNWKKGIEKFTQHQKCNAHKESTCKLSSYTFSKKNGSVISELNLVHKNSVSQNREYIRCLLKTFLFSARQGIAPPKILC
;
A
#
# COMPACT_ATOMS: atom_id res chain seq x y z
N MET A 1 28.79 21.95 -7.46
CA MET A 1 28.92 20.62 -6.85
C MET A 1 27.58 19.93 -7.00
N ALA A 2 27.50 18.83 -7.74
CA ALA A 2 26.25 18.11 -7.91
C ALA A 2 25.89 17.49 -6.55
N ASN A 3 24.95 18.11 -5.84
CA ASN A 3 24.42 17.56 -4.59
C ASN A 3 23.77 16.23 -4.93
N ASN A 4 24.40 15.12 -4.52
CA ASN A 4 23.81 13.79 -4.60
C ASN A 4 22.64 13.73 -3.62
N ILE A 5 21.47 14.16 -4.08
CA ILE A 5 20.22 14.05 -3.32
C ILE A 5 19.96 12.55 -3.12
N PRO A 6 19.73 12.06 -1.89
CA PRO A 6 19.42 10.66 -1.66
C PRO A 6 18.27 10.20 -2.57
N VAL A 7 18.40 9.00 -3.15
CA VAL A 7 17.43 8.46 -4.12
C VAL A 7 16.01 8.39 -3.53
N ARG A 8 15.88 8.29 -2.20
CA ARG A 8 14.60 8.27 -1.49
C ARG A 8 14.08 9.64 -1.01
N ASP A 9 14.88 10.70 -1.08
CA ASP A 9 14.47 12.03 -0.63
C ASP A 9 13.25 12.50 -1.46
N PRO A 10 12.15 12.96 -0.85
CA PRO A 10 10.96 13.44 -1.56
C PRO A 10 11.19 14.51 -2.63
N ALA A 11 12.28 15.27 -2.54
CA ALA A 11 12.67 16.30 -3.49
C ALA A 11 13.45 15.78 -4.70
N SER A 12 13.91 14.52 -4.65
CA SER A 12 14.64 13.93 -5.77
C SER A 12 13.72 13.78 -6.99
N LYS A 13 14.23 14.12 -8.18
CA LYS A 13 13.52 13.89 -9.45
C LYS A 13 13.33 12.39 -9.74
N THR A 14 14.15 11.53 -9.13
CA THR A 14 14.08 10.07 -9.28
C THR A 14 13.22 9.38 -8.22
N SER A 15 12.86 10.09 -7.12
CA SER A 15 12.04 9.55 -6.01
C SER A 15 10.54 9.60 -6.30
N ALA A 16 10.12 8.95 -7.40
CA ALA A 16 8.70 8.73 -7.64
C ALA A 16 8.12 7.92 -6.47
N ALA A 17 7.34 8.56 -5.60
CA ALA A 17 6.83 7.97 -4.36
C ALA A 17 6.11 6.64 -4.61
N PHE A 18 5.36 6.55 -5.72
CA PHE A 18 4.73 5.31 -6.15
C PHE A 18 5.72 4.18 -6.43
N LYS A 19 6.86 4.45 -7.09
CA LYS A 19 7.89 3.41 -7.34
C LYS A 19 8.48 2.90 -6.04
N LEU A 20 8.85 3.81 -5.13
CA LEU A 20 9.38 3.47 -3.81
C LEU A 20 8.39 2.61 -3.01
N PHE A 21 7.10 2.96 -3.05
CA PHE A 21 6.05 2.17 -2.43
C PHE A 21 5.93 0.76 -3.03
N ILE A 22 6.03 0.61 -4.35
CA ILE A 22 5.99 -0.72 -5.01
C ILE A 22 7.17 -1.60 -4.60
N GLU A 23 8.34 -1.00 -4.40
CA GLU A 23 9.57 -1.62 -3.87
C GLU A 23 9.51 -1.90 -2.35
N ASN A 24 8.35 -1.68 -1.72
CA ASN A 24 8.08 -1.86 -0.29
C ASN A 24 8.85 -0.91 0.64
N TYR A 25 9.28 0.24 0.14
CA TYR A 25 9.76 1.31 1.01
C TYR A 25 8.59 2.07 1.65
N GLY A 26 8.78 2.44 2.92
CA GLY A 26 7.89 3.36 3.63
C GLY A 26 8.31 4.83 3.47
N PRO A 27 7.64 5.72 4.23
CA PRO A 27 7.97 7.14 4.30
C PRO A 27 9.48 7.39 4.55
N TYR A 28 10.09 8.31 3.81
CA TYR A 28 11.49 8.68 4.05
C TYR A 28 11.63 9.55 5.31
N GLN A 29 12.11 8.95 6.41
CA GLN A 29 12.21 9.56 7.74
C GLN A 29 13.64 9.48 8.29
N PRO A 30 14.59 10.26 7.74
CA PRO A 30 15.95 10.28 8.27
C PRO A 30 15.99 10.89 9.67
N ILE A 31 16.86 10.34 10.53
CA ILE A 31 17.09 10.79 11.93
C ILE A 31 18.49 11.41 12.07
N ASP A 32 19.49 10.81 11.42
CA ASP A 32 20.89 11.21 11.49
C ASP A 32 21.24 12.30 10.47
N VAL A 33 20.40 13.32 10.37
CA VAL A 33 20.55 14.42 9.39
C VAL A 33 20.49 15.76 10.08
N GLU A 34 21.20 16.74 9.50
CA GLU A 34 21.19 18.09 10.04
C GLU A 34 19.88 18.80 9.68
N PHE A 35 19.04 19.03 10.70
CA PHE A 35 17.80 19.80 10.56
C PHE A 35 18.11 21.29 10.71
N ILE A 36 18.13 22.01 9.59
CA ILE A 36 18.45 23.43 9.55
C ILE A 36 17.43 24.23 10.38
N LYS A 37 17.94 25.05 11.30
CA LYS A 37 17.15 25.96 12.12
C LYS A 37 16.83 27.23 11.32
N ILE A 38 15.54 27.52 11.16
CA ILE A 38 15.04 28.77 10.59
C ILE A 38 14.37 29.54 11.73
N ASN A 39 14.87 30.73 12.06
CA ASN A 39 14.37 31.55 13.18
C ASN A 39 14.33 30.77 14.51
N GLY A 40 15.39 30.00 14.79
CA GLY A 40 15.54 29.19 16.01
C GLY A 40 14.67 27.93 16.06
N ARG A 41 13.91 27.61 15.00
CA ARG A 41 13.06 26.42 14.93
C ARG A 41 13.51 25.52 13.79
N SER A 42 13.51 24.22 14.02
CA SER A 42 13.78 23.19 13.00
C SER A 42 12.64 22.17 12.97
N PHE A 43 12.68 21.28 11.98
CA PHE A 43 11.90 20.05 12.02
C PHE A 43 12.23 19.26 13.30
N ARG A 44 11.23 18.55 13.81
CA ARG A 44 11.28 17.78 15.05
C ARG A 44 11.01 16.31 14.73
N THR A 45 11.96 15.43 15.03
CA THR A 45 11.88 14.00 14.70
C THR A 45 10.76 13.29 15.46
N GLU A 46 10.32 13.83 16.59
CA GLU A 46 9.16 13.36 17.34
C GLU A 46 7.86 13.45 16.52
N TRP A 47 7.83 14.27 15.47
CA TRP A 47 6.68 14.32 14.57
C TRP A 47 6.54 13.05 13.72
N TYR A 48 7.60 12.27 13.50
CA TYR A 48 7.49 11.00 12.80
C TYR A 48 6.64 9.99 13.57
N SER A 49 6.78 9.91 14.90
CA SER A 49 5.99 9.00 15.72
C SER A 49 4.52 9.44 15.82
N GLN A 50 4.29 10.75 15.91
CA GLN A 50 2.93 11.31 15.97
C GLN A 50 2.22 11.27 14.61
N PHE A 51 2.96 11.44 13.52
CA PHE A 51 2.45 11.49 12.15
C PHE A 51 3.29 10.57 11.24
N PRO A 52 3.05 9.25 11.28
CA PRO A 52 3.88 8.27 10.57
C PRO A 52 3.94 8.45 9.05
N TRP A 53 2.98 9.18 8.47
CA TRP A 53 2.92 9.48 7.04
C TRP A 53 3.90 10.59 6.60
N ILE A 54 4.53 11.30 7.54
CA ILE A 54 5.46 12.40 7.22
C ILE A 54 6.72 11.83 6.55
N GLU A 55 7.14 12.48 5.48
CA GLU A 55 8.49 12.35 4.93
C GLU A 55 9.24 13.66 5.09
N PHE A 56 10.56 13.59 5.25
CA PHE A 56 11.40 14.79 5.31
C PHE A 56 12.38 14.82 4.16
N SER A 57 12.44 15.94 3.46
CA SER A 57 13.49 16.21 2.47
C SER A 57 14.62 16.98 3.13
N GLU A 58 15.81 16.40 3.13
CA GLU A 58 17.03 17.06 3.61
C GLU A 58 17.43 18.18 2.66
N HIS A 59 17.26 17.96 1.35
CA HIS A 59 17.63 18.93 0.34
C HIS A 59 16.74 20.18 0.40
N LEU A 60 15.42 20.00 0.55
CA LEU A 60 14.49 21.14 0.64
C LEU A 60 14.29 21.64 2.07
N GLN A 61 14.75 20.89 3.08
CA GLN A 61 14.46 21.13 4.48
C GLN A 61 12.94 21.32 4.67
N ALA A 62 12.17 20.33 4.22
CA ALA A 62 10.72 20.41 4.13
C ALA A 62 10.05 19.07 4.41
N ALA A 63 8.87 19.13 5.04
CA ALA A 63 8.05 17.95 5.31
C ALA A 63 7.02 17.72 4.19
N PHE A 64 6.82 16.47 3.82
CA PHE A 64 5.88 15.99 2.82
C PHE A 64 4.98 14.91 3.41
N CYS A 65 3.93 14.53 2.67
CA CYS A 65 3.09 13.39 3.02
C CYS A 65 3.31 12.26 2.03
N PHE A 66 3.83 11.13 2.52
CA PHE A 66 4.07 9.93 1.71
C PHE A 66 2.79 9.48 1.02
N ASN A 67 1.71 9.26 1.77
CA ASN A 67 0.45 8.75 1.25
C ASN A 67 -0.09 9.61 0.11
N CYS A 68 -0.08 10.94 0.29
CA CYS A 68 -0.53 11.90 -0.71
C CYS A 68 0.39 11.99 -1.94
N ARG A 69 1.69 11.72 -1.79
CA ARG A 69 2.64 11.64 -2.92
C ARG A 69 2.48 10.32 -3.69
N VAL A 70 2.20 9.21 -3.01
CA VAL A 70 1.98 7.89 -3.63
C VAL A 70 0.66 7.87 -4.39
N PHE A 71 -0.43 8.30 -3.75
CA PHE A 71 -1.79 8.29 -4.32
C PHE A 71 -2.43 9.67 -4.27
N PRO A 72 -2.00 10.63 -5.11
CA PRO A 72 -2.51 11.99 -5.06
C PRO A 72 -4.02 12.05 -5.31
N SER A 73 -4.73 12.72 -4.41
CA SER A 73 -6.12 13.13 -4.62
C SER A 73 -6.18 14.39 -5.49
N LYS A 74 -7.28 14.58 -6.22
CA LYS A 74 -7.53 15.81 -7.02
C LYS A 74 -7.49 17.08 -6.16
N ASN A 75 -7.91 16.96 -4.91
CA ASN A 75 -7.95 18.07 -3.94
C ASN A 75 -6.74 18.06 -3.00
N ALA A 76 -5.63 17.41 -3.39
CA ALA A 76 -4.44 17.34 -2.55
C ALA A 76 -3.80 18.72 -2.36
N GLU A 77 -3.40 19.00 -1.12
CA GLU A 77 -2.66 20.21 -0.78
C GLU A 77 -1.24 20.15 -1.36
N LYS A 78 -0.94 21.04 -2.32
CA LYS A 78 0.39 21.12 -2.96
C LYS A 78 1.54 21.28 -1.96
N THR A 79 1.27 21.86 -0.79
CA THR A 79 2.22 22.02 0.32
C THR A 79 2.83 20.70 0.76
N PHE A 80 2.04 19.62 0.83
CA PHE A 80 2.52 18.32 1.31
C PHE A 80 2.91 17.34 0.20
N THR A 81 2.75 17.72 -1.08
CA THR A 81 3.08 16.87 -2.21
C THR A 81 4.26 17.40 -3.04
N ASN A 82 4.22 18.68 -3.42
CA ASN A 82 5.15 19.25 -4.40
C ASN A 82 6.07 20.33 -3.80
N VAL A 83 5.54 21.17 -2.91
CA VAL A 83 6.27 22.35 -2.41
C VAL A 83 7.09 22.01 -1.16
N GLY A 84 6.53 21.19 -0.27
CA GLY A 84 7.09 20.89 1.04
C GLY A 84 6.68 21.91 2.09
N PHE A 85 6.29 21.41 3.27
CA PHE A 85 5.94 22.23 4.42
C PHE A 85 7.20 22.63 5.19
N LYS A 86 7.37 23.93 5.47
CA LYS A 86 8.54 24.48 6.21
C LYS A 86 8.17 25.32 7.44
N ASN A 87 6.89 25.58 7.70
CA ASN A 87 6.48 26.48 8.78
C ASN A 87 6.43 25.74 10.13
N TRP A 88 7.59 25.47 10.71
CA TRP A 88 7.74 24.68 11.93
C TRP A 88 6.97 25.24 13.13
N LYS A 89 6.74 26.56 13.19
CA LYS A 89 5.92 27.20 14.25
C LYS A 89 4.49 26.64 14.29
N LYS A 90 3.94 26.25 13.14
CA LYS A 90 2.58 25.70 13.01
C LYS A 90 2.57 24.20 12.65
N GLY A 91 3.67 23.49 12.88
CA GLY A 91 3.83 22.08 12.48
C GLY A 91 2.68 21.19 12.95
N ILE A 92 2.51 21.07 14.27
CA ILE A 92 1.44 20.24 14.88
C ILE A 92 0.05 20.60 14.36
N GLU A 93 -0.29 21.88 14.34
CA GLU A 93 -1.58 22.39 13.85
C GLU A 93 -1.82 21.96 12.40
N LYS A 94 -0.83 22.19 11.53
CA LYS A 94 -0.94 21.91 10.10
C LYS A 94 -0.90 20.43 9.76
N PHE A 95 -0.10 19.63 10.45
CA PHE A 95 -0.11 18.18 10.28
C PHE A 95 -1.42 17.56 10.74
N THR A 96 -1.95 18.01 11.88
CA THR A 96 -3.26 17.57 12.38
C THR A 96 -4.38 17.97 11.42
N GLN A 97 -4.35 19.19 10.89
CA GLN A 97 -5.32 19.66 9.89
C GLN A 97 -5.24 18.83 8.61
N HIS A 98 -4.02 18.61 8.10
CA HIS A 98 -3.77 17.81 6.90
C HIS A 98 -4.29 16.38 7.05
N GLN A 99 -3.95 15.70 8.15
CA GLN A 99 -4.39 14.31 8.40
C GLN A 99 -5.91 14.17 8.44
N LYS A 100 -6.63 15.21 8.90
CA LYS A 100 -8.09 15.21 8.95
C LYS A 100 -8.75 15.50 7.59
N CYS A 101 -8.00 16.03 6.62
CA CYS A 101 -8.57 16.43 5.34
C CYS A 101 -8.97 15.22 4.48
N ASN A 102 -10.00 15.40 3.64
CA ASN A 102 -10.53 14.31 2.82
C ASN A 102 -9.51 13.80 1.79
N ALA A 103 -8.68 14.68 1.25
CA ALA A 103 -7.63 14.31 0.30
C ALA A 103 -6.61 13.34 0.93
N HIS A 104 -6.18 13.60 2.16
CA HIS A 104 -5.29 12.70 2.90
C HIS A 104 -5.98 11.36 3.18
N LYS A 105 -7.22 11.38 3.69
CA LYS A 105 -7.98 10.15 3.98
C LYS A 105 -8.17 9.29 2.73
N GLU A 106 -8.49 9.90 1.59
CA GLU A 106 -8.62 9.20 0.31
C GLU A 106 -7.30 8.54 -0.11
N SER A 107 -6.19 9.29 -0.02
CA SER A 107 -4.85 8.80 -0.37
C SER A 107 -4.43 7.64 0.55
N THR A 108 -4.68 7.76 1.85
CA THR A 108 -4.42 6.73 2.86
C THR A 108 -5.28 5.49 2.64
N CYS A 109 -6.56 5.65 2.27
CA CYS A 109 -7.44 4.53 1.93
C CYS A 109 -6.94 3.79 0.68
N LYS A 110 -6.54 4.51 -0.38
CA LYS A 110 -5.97 3.88 -1.58
C LYS A 110 -4.69 3.09 -1.26
N LEU A 111 -3.82 3.64 -0.43
CA LEU A 111 -2.59 2.98 0.03
C LEU A 111 -2.91 1.68 0.78
N SER A 112 -3.84 1.71 1.73
CA SER A 112 -4.22 0.52 2.50
C SER A 112 -4.93 -0.53 1.64
N SER A 113 -5.86 -0.13 0.77
CA SER A 113 -6.55 -1.03 -0.18
C SER A 113 -5.56 -1.69 -1.14
N TYR A 114 -4.60 -0.95 -1.67
CA TYR A 114 -3.55 -1.52 -2.53
C TYR A 114 -2.69 -2.53 -1.77
N THR A 115 -2.24 -2.17 -0.56
CA THR A 115 -1.39 -3.03 0.28
C THR A 115 -2.11 -4.33 0.65
N PHE A 116 -3.40 -4.23 1.00
CA PHE A 116 -4.26 -5.38 1.26
C PHE A 116 -4.40 -6.28 0.03
N SER A 117 -4.70 -5.69 -1.13
CA SER A 117 -4.86 -6.43 -2.39
C SER A 117 -3.56 -7.09 -2.85
N LYS A 118 -2.41 -6.45 -2.64
CA LYS A 118 -1.09 -7.01 -2.95
C LYS A 118 -0.77 -8.22 -2.08
N LYS A 119 -1.18 -8.21 -0.81
CA LYS A 119 -0.95 -9.31 0.14
C LYS A 119 -1.93 -10.48 -0.04
N ASN A 120 -3.22 -10.19 -0.19
CA ASN A 120 -4.28 -11.19 -0.15
C ASN A 120 -4.84 -11.55 -1.53
N GLY A 121 -4.40 -10.87 -2.58
CA GLY A 121 -5.05 -10.91 -3.89
C GLY A 121 -6.26 -9.98 -3.95
N SER A 122 -6.79 -9.77 -5.16
CA SER A 122 -8.05 -9.04 -5.36
C SER A 122 -9.26 -9.95 -5.10
N VAL A 123 -10.44 -9.34 -4.90
CA VAL A 123 -11.73 -10.08 -4.82
C VAL A 123 -11.92 -11.02 -6.01
N ILE A 124 -11.45 -10.63 -7.20
CA ILE A 124 -11.49 -11.46 -8.41
C ILE A 124 -10.58 -12.69 -8.27
N SER A 125 -9.38 -12.53 -7.71
CA SER A 125 -8.49 -13.67 -7.48
C SER A 125 -9.05 -14.67 -6.47
N GLU A 126 -9.76 -14.18 -5.46
CA GLU A 126 -10.45 -15.02 -4.47
C GLU A 126 -11.62 -15.78 -5.11
N LEU A 127 -12.46 -15.12 -5.91
CA LEU A 127 -13.52 -15.77 -6.70
C LEU A 127 -12.98 -16.85 -7.63
N ASN A 128 -11.88 -16.56 -8.33
CA ASN A 128 -11.23 -17.52 -9.23
C ASN A 128 -10.71 -18.74 -8.46
N LEU A 129 -10.17 -18.55 -7.26
CA LEU A 129 -9.71 -19.63 -6.39
C LEU A 129 -10.87 -20.53 -5.95
N VAL A 130 -11.98 -19.93 -5.51
CA VAL A 130 -13.20 -20.67 -5.13
C VAL A 130 -13.74 -21.46 -6.31
N HIS A 131 -13.86 -20.84 -7.48
CA HIS A 131 -14.32 -21.51 -8.70
C HIS A 131 -13.41 -22.69 -9.08
N LYS A 132 -12.09 -22.50 -9.04
CA LYS A 132 -11.11 -23.56 -9.28
C LYS A 132 -11.27 -24.74 -8.32
N ASN A 133 -11.50 -24.46 -7.03
CA ASN A 133 -11.71 -25.49 -6.02
C ASN A 133 -13.00 -26.27 -6.26
N SER A 134 -14.11 -25.60 -6.58
CA SER A 134 -15.38 -26.26 -6.91
C SER A 134 -15.24 -27.16 -8.15
N VAL A 135 -14.56 -26.68 -9.20
CA VAL A 135 -14.29 -27.50 -10.40
C VAL A 135 -13.43 -28.72 -10.05
N SER A 136 -12.43 -28.56 -9.19
CA SER A 136 -11.58 -29.68 -8.75
C SER A 136 -12.36 -30.72 -7.95
N GLN A 137 -13.20 -30.30 -7.01
CA GLN A 137 -14.04 -31.20 -6.21
C GLN A 137 -15.04 -31.96 -7.09
N ASN A 138 -15.69 -31.26 -8.03
CA ASN A 138 -16.61 -31.89 -8.97
C ASN A 138 -15.90 -32.94 -9.84
N ARG A 139 -14.67 -32.65 -10.30
CA ARG A 139 -13.87 -33.62 -11.08
C ARG A 139 -13.52 -34.87 -10.27
N GLU A 140 -13.12 -34.71 -9.01
CA GLU A 140 -12.83 -35.85 -8.13
C GLU A 140 -14.07 -36.69 -7.82
N TYR A 141 -15.22 -36.04 -7.60
CA TYR A 141 -16.49 -36.74 -7.43
C TYR A 141 -16.85 -37.59 -8.65
N ILE A 142 -16.81 -37.01 -9.86
CA ILE A 142 -17.06 -37.75 -11.10
C ILE A 142 -16.04 -38.88 -11.30
N ARG A 143 -14.76 -38.64 -11.01
CA ARG A 143 -13.72 -39.67 -11.08
C ARG A 143 -14.02 -40.84 -10.14
N CYS A 144 -14.49 -40.56 -8.93
CA CYS A 144 -14.91 -41.58 -7.96
C CYS A 144 -16.09 -42.40 -8.51
N LEU A 145 -17.14 -41.73 -9.00
CA LEU A 145 -18.30 -42.39 -9.59
C LEU A 145 -17.91 -43.31 -10.75
N LEU A 146 -17.10 -42.81 -11.69
CA LEU A 146 -16.63 -43.58 -12.84
C LEU A 146 -15.84 -44.82 -12.41
N LYS A 147 -15.00 -44.72 -11.37
CA LYS A 147 -14.29 -45.87 -10.81
C LYS A 147 -15.26 -46.90 -10.23
N THR A 148 -16.28 -46.46 -9.50
CA THR A 148 -17.30 -47.35 -8.92
C THR A 148 -18.09 -48.05 -10.01
N PHE A 149 -18.55 -47.32 -11.04
CA PHE A 149 -19.23 -47.90 -12.20
C PHE A 149 -18.35 -48.92 -12.93
N LEU A 150 -17.09 -48.59 -13.16
CA LEU A 150 -16.13 -49.49 -13.81
C LEU A 150 -15.90 -50.77 -12.99
N PHE A 151 -15.81 -50.65 -11.67
CA PHE A 151 -15.68 -51.79 -10.77
C PHE A 151 -16.94 -52.68 -10.83
N SER A 152 -18.13 -52.11 -10.67
CA SER A 152 -19.40 -52.85 -10.76
C SER A 152 -19.54 -53.58 -12.10
N ALA A 153 -19.20 -52.91 -13.20
CA ALA A 153 -19.24 -53.48 -14.55
C ALA A 153 -18.29 -54.69 -14.70
N ARG A 154 -17.07 -54.60 -14.15
CA ARG A 154 -16.09 -55.71 -14.19
C ARG A 154 -16.53 -56.92 -13.36
N GLN A 155 -17.18 -56.68 -12.22
CA GLN A 155 -17.63 -57.74 -11.33
C GLN A 155 -18.99 -58.34 -11.72
N GLY A 156 -19.65 -57.81 -12.75
CA GLY A 156 -21.01 -58.23 -13.13
C GLY A 156 -22.08 -57.87 -12.08
N ILE A 157 -21.81 -56.88 -11.22
CA ILE A 157 -22.71 -56.45 -10.14
C ILE A 157 -23.50 -55.23 -10.62
N ALA A 158 -24.79 -55.14 -10.26
CA ALA A 158 -25.59 -53.96 -10.54
C ALA A 158 -24.95 -52.70 -9.94
N PRO A 159 -24.80 -51.60 -10.69
CA PRO A 159 -24.19 -50.40 -10.16
C PRO A 159 -25.05 -49.76 -9.05
N PRO A 160 -24.42 -49.08 -8.08
CA PRO A 160 -25.15 -48.42 -7.00
C PRO A 160 -26.06 -47.32 -7.56
N LYS A 161 -27.31 -47.25 -7.08
CA LYS A 161 -28.23 -46.16 -7.40
C LYS A 161 -27.73 -44.88 -6.75
N ILE A 162 -27.29 -43.93 -7.56
CA ILE A 162 -26.94 -42.58 -7.11
C ILE A 162 -28.25 -41.80 -7.05
N LEU A 163 -28.75 -41.54 -5.83
CA LEU A 163 -29.84 -40.61 -5.60
C LEU A 163 -29.26 -39.19 -5.69
N CYS A 164 -29.62 -38.48 -6.76
CA CYS A 164 -29.46 -37.03 -6.86
C CYS A 164 -30.61 -36.33 -6.13
#